data_AF-A0A849Z4T4-F1
#
_entry.id   AF-A0A849Z4T4-F1
#
_cell.length_a   1.000
_cell.length_b   1.000
_cell.length_c   1.000
_cell.angle_alpha   90.00
_cell.angle_beta   90.00
_cell.angle_gamma   90.00
#
_symmetry.space_group_name_H-M   'P 1'
#
loop_
_entity.id
_entity.type
_entity.pdbx_description
1 polymer ?
#
loop_
_entity_poly.entity_id
_entity_poly.type
_entity_poly.pdbx_seq_one_letter_code
_entity_poly.pdbx_strand_id
1 'polypeptide(L)' 'MKKLESLGIRRLESIHYYVGDLDRSRKLYVDYLDFAEVGESNADLTAHGKQKSLLFQAGGCSIIVSMPMGEGGRAW' A
#
# COMPACT_ATOMS: atom_id res chain seq x y z
N MET A 1 2.93 -30.44 -14.67
CA MET A 1 1.84 -29.73 -13.95
C MET A 1 0.63 -29.66 -14.85
N LYS A 2 -0.58 -29.97 -14.33
CA LYS A 2 -1.83 -29.86 -15.08
C LYS A 2 -2.12 -28.38 -15.34
N LYS A 3 -2.45 -27.99 -16.57
CA LYS A 3 -2.80 -26.61 -16.90
C LYS A 3 -4.14 -26.29 -16.25
N LEU A 4 -4.16 -25.34 -15.31
CA LEU A 4 -5.39 -24.88 -14.66
C LEU A 4 -6.25 -24.10 -15.65
N GLU A 5 -7.57 -24.20 -15.52
CA GLU A 5 -8.48 -23.34 -16.27
C GLU A 5 -8.31 -21.88 -15.84
N SER A 6 -8.62 -20.95 -16.76
CA SER A 6 -8.46 -19.52 -16.51
C SER A 6 -9.43 -19.03 -15.43
N LEU A 7 -8.89 -18.32 -14.43
CA LEU A 7 -9.68 -17.66 -13.38
C LEU A 7 -10.15 -16.25 -13.77
N GLY A 8 -9.82 -15.77 -14.98
CA GLY A 8 -10.17 -14.42 -15.43
C GLY A 8 -9.39 -13.27 -14.78
N ILE A 9 -8.30 -13.55 -14.05
CA ILE A 9 -7.41 -12.55 -13.47
C ILE A 9 -6.73 -11.75 -14.61
N ARG A 10 -6.88 -10.43 -14.58
CA ARG A 10 -6.40 -9.54 -15.66
C ARG A 10 -4.99 -9.01 -15.41
N ARG A 11 -4.71 -8.57 -14.19
CA ARG A 11 -3.41 -8.04 -13.77
C ARG A 11 -3.32 -8.00 -12.25
N LEU A 12 -2.10 -7.80 -11.75
CA LEU A 12 -1.89 -7.33 -10.39
C LEU A 12 -2.27 -5.85 -10.33
N GLU A 13 -3.18 -5.51 -9.41
CA GLU A 13 -3.66 -4.13 -9.26
C GLU A 13 -2.64 -3.28 -8.51
N SER A 14 -2.21 -3.78 -7.35
CA SER A 14 -1.33 -3.08 -6.43
C SER A 14 -0.60 -4.07 -5.52
N ILE A 15 0.52 -3.65 -4.96
CA ILE A 15 1.21 -4.36 -3.89
C ILE A 15 1.01 -3.58 -2.58
N HIS A 16 0.70 -4.30 -1.50
CA HIS A 16 0.48 -3.69 -0.18
C HIS A 16 1.56 -4.13 0.80
N TYR A 17 2.32 -3.16 1.31
CA TYR A 17 3.32 -3.36 2.37
C TYR A 17 2.85 -2.84 3.71
N TYR A 18 3.19 -3.57 4.77
CA TYR A 18 3.18 -3.06 6.14
C TYR A 18 4.59 -2.64 6.53
N VAL A 19 4.71 -1.44 7.09
CA VAL A 19 5.99 -0.84 7.48
C VAL A 19 5.89 -0.23 8.87
N GLY A 20 7.03 -0.03 9.53
CA GLY A 20 7.10 0.70 10.79
C GLY A 20 7.21 2.22 10.65
N ASP A 21 7.45 2.73 9.43
CA ASP A 21 7.71 4.16 9.18
C ASP A 21 7.22 4.56 7.77
N LEU A 22 6.20 5.44 7.73
CA LEU A 22 5.65 5.96 6.47
C LEU A 22 6.52 7.04 5.84
N ASP A 23 7.20 7.86 6.61
CA ASP A 23 8.00 8.96 6.06
C ASP A 23 9.22 8.43 5.34
N ARG A 24 9.83 7.36 5.85
CA ARG A 24 10.87 6.62 5.12
C ARG A 24 10.36 6.05 3.81
N SER A 25 9.12 5.55 3.79
CA SER A 25 8.50 5.00 2.59
C SER A 25 8.18 6.11 1.58
N ARG A 26 7.66 7.25 2.04
CA ARG A 26 7.43 8.44 1.20
C ARG A 26 8.72 8.90 0.54
N LYS A 27 9.80 9.04 1.30
CA LYS A 27 11.12 9.39 0.75
C LYS A 27 11.61 8.39 -0.30
N LEU A 28 11.44 7.08 -0.04
CA LEU A 28 11.80 6.04 -1.00
C LEU A 28 11.03 6.18 -2.31
N TYR A 29 9.70 6.23 -2.24
CA TYR A 29 8.87 6.19 -3.44
C TYR A 29 8.86 7.53 -4.18
N VAL A 30 8.73 8.64 -3.46
CA VAL A 30 8.64 9.97 -4.06
C VAL A 30 10.01 10.51 -4.47
N ASP A 31 10.97 10.55 -3.54
CA ASP A 31 12.22 11.28 -3.79
C ASP A 31 13.26 10.46 -4.57
N TYR A 32 13.23 9.13 -4.47
CA TYR A 32 14.24 8.25 -5.08
C TYR A 32 13.75 7.42 -6.26
N LEU A 33 12.44 7.20 -6.39
CA LEU A 33 11.86 6.32 -7.41
C LEU A 33 10.84 7.03 -8.32
N ASP A 34 10.64 8.33 -8.16
CA ASP A 34 9.75 9.17 -8.98
C ASP A 34 8.28 8.71 -9.00
N PHE A 35 7.81 8.07 -7.93
CA PHE A 35 6.37 7.80 -7.77
C PHE A 35 5.65 9.08 -7.31
N ALA A 36 4.42 9.25 -7.78
CA ALA A 36 3.52 10.24 -7.22
C ALA A 36 2.79 9.66 -6.00
N GLU A 37 2.74 10.39 -4.89
CA GLU A 37 1.77 10.14 -3.82
C GLU A 37 0.39 10.61 -4.31
N VAL A 38 -0.54 9.67 -4.47
CA VAL A 38 -1.86 9.94 -5.08
C VAL A 38 -3.02 9.69 -4.11
N GLY A 39 -2.74 9.25 -2.89
CA GLY A 39 -3.76 9.07 -1.87
C GLY A 39 -3.23 8.80 -0.47
N GLU A 40 -4.03 9.19 0.51
CA GLU A 40 -3.81 8.95 1.94
C GLU A 40 -5.12 8.49 2.58
N SER A 41 -5.04 7.61 3.57
CA SER A 41 -6.20 7.24 4.38
C SER A 41 -6.71 8.43 5.18
N ASN A 42 -8.00 8.75 5.04
CA ASN A 42 -8.65 9.78 5.85
C ASN A 42 -8.73 9.37 7.34
N ALA A 43 -9.17 10.30 8.19
CA ALA A 43 -9.27 10.08 9.63
C ALA A 43 -10.17 8.90 10.00
N ASP A 44 -11.32 8.76 9.32
CA ASP A 44 -12.27 7.67 9.56
C ASP A 44 -11.66 6.31 9.23
N LEU A 45 -11.04 6.17 8.05
CA LEU A 45 -10.34 4.95 7.64
C LEU A 45 -9.18 4.61 8.57
N THR A 46 -8.45 5.63 9.03
CA THR A 46 -7.33 5.46 9.96
C THR A 46 -7.81 4.92 11.30
N ALA A 47 -8.90 5.48 11.84
CA ALA A 47 -9.47 5.09 13.12
C ALA A 47 -10.04 3.66 13.07
N HIS A 48 -10.81 3.32 12.03
CA HIS A 48 -11.41 2.00 11.88
C HIS A 48 -10.38 0.92 11.53
N GLY A 49 -9.42 1.26 10.66
CA GLY A 49 -8.37 0.35 10.23
C GLY A 49 -7.23 0.17 11.23
N LYS A 50 -7.15 1.04 12.25
CA LYS A 50 -6.01 1.15 13.17
C LYS A 50 -4.66 1.21 12.43
N GLN A 51 -4.63 1.90 11.31
CA GLN A 51 -3.45 2.03 10.48
C GLN A 51 -3.55 3.27 9.60
N LYS A 52 -2.41 3.92 9.39
CA LYS A 52 -2.29 5.02 8.42
C LYS A 52 -1.75 4.45 7.11
N SER A 53 -2.35 4.83 5.98
CA SER A 53 -1.99 4.28 4.67
C SER A 53 -1.70 5.37 3.63
N LEU A 54 -0.72 5.13 2.77
CA LEU A 54 -0.36 5.97 1.63
C LEU A 54 -0.41 5.13 0.34
N LEU A 55 -0.80 5.76 -0.77
CA LEU A 55 -0.78 5.17 -2.10
C LEU A 55 0.20 5.94 -2.99
N PHE A 56 1.18 5.22 -3.52
CA PHE A 56 2.15 5.71 -4.47
C PHE A 56 1.90 5.08 -5.84
N GLN A 57 2.01 5.87 -6.91
CA GLN A 57 1.81 5.39 -8.27
C GLN A 57 2.91 5.87 -9.23
N ALA A 58 3.41 4.94 -10.06
CA ALA A 58 4.27 5.22 -11.20
C ALA A 58 3.79 4.40 -12.41
N GLY A 59 3.16 5.06 -13.38
CA GLY A 59 2.54 4.40 -14.53
C GLY A 59 1.47 3.38 -14.08
N GLY A 60 1.67 2.11 -14.45
CA GLY A 60 0.80 0.99 -14.07
C GLY A 60 1.17 0.28 -12.75
N CYS A 61 2.16 0.80 -12.01
CA CYS A 61 2.59 0.25 -10.73
C CYS A 61 1.98 1.05 -9.57
N SER A 62 1.20 0.37 -8.72
CA SER A 62 0.57 0.96 -7.54
C SER A 62 1.10 0.28 -6.27
N ILE A 63 1.64 1.08 -5.35
CA ILE A 63 2.15 0.61 -4.07
C ILE A 63 1.34 1.25 -2.95
N ILE A 64 0.69 0.41 -2.14
CA ILE A 64 0.05 0.82 -0.91
C ILE A 64 1.00 0.51 0.24
N VAL A 65 1.21 1.48 1.12
CA VAL A 65 2.01 1.29 2.32
C VAL A 65 1.17 1.65 3.53
N SER A 66 1.07 0.73 4.49
CA SER A 66 0.37 0.97 5.75
C SER A 66 1.30 0.84 6.94
N MET A 67 1.13 1.75 7.91
CA MET A 67 1.77 1.68 9.21
C MET A 67 0.70 1.47 10.28
N PRO A 68 0.83 0.45 11.14
CA PRO A 68 -0.12 0.23 12.23
C PRO A 68 -0.09 1.42 13.19
N MET A 69 -1.26 1.80 13.69
CA MET A 69 -1.45 2.89 14.65
C MET A 69 -1.92 2.30 15.97
N GLY A 70 -1.01 2.26 16.96
CA GLY A 70 -1.28 1.70 18.29
C GLY A 70 -1.47 0.17 18.30
N GLU A 71 -1.91 -0.36 19.44
CA GLU A 71 -2.08 -1.80 19.66
C GLU A 71 -3.29 -2.39 18.89
N GLY A 72 -3.07 -3.56 18.28
CA GLY A 72 -4.11 -4.35 17.61
C GLY A 72 -4.40 -3.95 16.16
N GLY A 73 -3.46 -3.28 15.48
CA GLY A 73 -3.46 -3.18 14.02
C GLY A 73 -3.14 -4.52 13.35
N ARG A 74 -3.43 -4.65 12.05
CA ARG A 74 -3.23 -5.90 11.27
C ARG A 74 -1.78 -6.41 11.26
N ALA A 75 -0.82 -5.55 11.58
CA ALA A 75 0.60 -5.84 11.62
C ALA A 75 1.28 -5.26 12.88
N TRP A 76 0.54 -5.17 14.00
CA TRP A 76 1.11 -4.88 15.32
C TRP A 76 2.02 -6.02 15.79
#